data_AF-A0A7S2M4U3-F1
#
_entry.id   AF-A0A7S2M4U3-F1
#
_cell.length_a   1.000
_cell.length_b   1.000
_cell.length_c   1.000
_cell.angle_alpha   90.00
_cell.angle_beta   90.00
_cell.angle_gamma   90.00
#
_symmetry.space_group_name_H-M   'P 1'
#
loop_
_entity.id
_entity.type
_entity.pdbx_description
1 polymer ?
#
loop_
_entity_poly.entity_id
_entity_poly.type
_entity_poly.pdbx_seq_one_letter_code
_entity_poly.pdbx_strand_id
1 'polypeptide(L)'
;KAGKARPPPPKPLSPLKQVVALVSKVLSLGGEEASEINSALARERKHRKREVSLDGATRVLKALGQDFGLSKEQVQQAILNHPPVLLVPVDDLLAKADCLVHEVGMGRADVVNALVDQAPMFDLPLDRRWRPSLRFWHRAVGLTREEMIEFVQTDFRTAFKNVAKLEPRWTFATQVMNMSVEEVLSQVKVFTQSVERHLAPRYYFLRSLGREGSRRARLLTPMDDEGFALEVAEVPPADYEAWLAKWPGSADAAEMERLVLKDARWRMQWLVQDHGPLELWEPADPPSRPKELQGAYWRGLYGAELVPVDERGQELAPSEDDEWEEDDLQASDGPAEARPPLARRHGRREFDEGQAQEEEEKKEDEPVEEEEEEEKE
;
A
#
# COMPACT_ATOMS: atom_id res chain seq x y z
N LYS A 1 15.30 -13.63 65.89
CA LYS A 1 15.54 -13.10 64.52
C LYS A 1 14.34 -13.49 63.66
N ALA A 2 13.36 -12.59 63.49
CA ALA A 2 12.23 -12.84 62.61
C ALA A 2 12.75 -12.91 61.17
N GLY A 3 12.59 -14.07 60.52
CA GLY A 3 12.99 -14.26 59.13
C GLY A 3 12.14 -13.38 58.23
N LYS A 4 12.73 -12.34 57.62
CA LYS A 4 12.07 -11.58 56.55
C LYS A 4 11.76 -12.57 55.42
N ALA A 5 10.47 -12.82 55.20
CA ALA A 5 10.02 -13.62 54.08
C ALA A 5 10.59 -13.02 52.79
N ARG A 6 11.26 -13.86 51.99
CA ARG A 6 11.80 -13.45 50.70
C ARG A 6 10.62 -12.97 49.84
N PRO A 7 10.67 -11.78 49.23
CA PRO A 7 9.59 -11.31 48.39
C PRO A 7 9.32 -12.35 47.30
N PRO A 8 8.05 -12.62 46.95
CA PRO A 8 7.73 -13.56 45.88
C PRO A 8 8.40 -13.09 44.58
N PRO A 9 8.87 -14.03 43.74
CA PRO A 9 9.45 -13.66 42.46
C PRO A 9 8.43 -12.85 41.64
N PRO A 10 8.88 -11.82 40.89
CA PRO A 10 7.99 -11.03 40.05
C PRO A 10 7.28 -11.95 39.05
N LYS A 11 5.98 -11.71 38.84
CA LYS A 11 5.20 -12.45 37.85
C LYS A 11 5.80 -12.24 36.46
N PRO A 12 5.89 -13.29 35.62
CA PRO A 12 6.37 -13.14 34.25
C PRO A 12 5.47 -12.15 33.49
N LEU A 13 6.09 -11.30 32.66
CA LEU A 13 5.37 -10.37 31.79
C LEU A 13 4.46 -11.12 30.81
N SER A 14 3.35 -10.52 30.40
CA SER A 14 2.53 -11.09 29.32
C SER A 14 3.33 -11.16 28.01
N PRO A 15 3.06 -12.12 27.10
CA PRO A 15 3.81 -12.25 25.84
C PRO A 15 3.87 -10.96 25.03
N LEU A 16 2.77 -10.20 25.00
CA LEU A 16 2.72 -8.89 24.36
C LEU A 16 3.70 -7.89 24.99
N LYS A 17 3.74 -7.80 26.33
CA LYS A 17 4.69 -6.93 27.03
C LYS A 17 6.13 -7.38 26.82
N GLN A 18 6.38 -8.67 26.68
CA GLN A 18 7.71 -9.20 26.35
C GLN A 18 8.15 -8.78 24.94
N VAL A 19 7.25 -8.85 23.95
CA VAL A 19 7.53 -8.39 22.58
C VAL A 19 7.81 -6.89 22.56
N VAL A 20 6.99 -6.09 23.22
CA VAL A 20 7.21 -4.63 23.29
C VAL A 20 8.54 -4.32 23.97
N ALA A 21 8.84 -4.96 25.10
CA ALA A 21 10.12 -4.77 25.78
C ALA A 21 11.32 -5.20 24.92
N LEU A 22 11.19 -6.27 24.13
CA LEU A 22 12.21 -6.69 23.17
C LEU A 22 12.40 -5.61 22.10
N VAL A 23 11.33 -5.15 21.47
CA VAL A 23 11.38 -4.16 20.39
C VAL A 23 11.97 -2.84 20.90
N SER A 24 11.52 -2.34 22.05
CA SER A 24 12.09 -1.14 22.68
C SER A 24 13.59 -1.31 23.00
N LYS A 25 14.01 -2.48 23.47
CA LYS A 25 15.42 -2.74 23.76
C LYS A 25 16.26 -2.83 22.49
N VAL A 26 15.80 -3.56 21.48
CA VAL A 26 16.54 -3.80 20.23
C VAL A 26 16.66 -2.52 19.42
N LEU A 27 15.59 -1.73 19.35
CA LEU A 27 15.51 -0.53 18.52
C LEU A 27 15.80 0.75 19.30
N SER A 28 16.04 0.66 20.61
CA SER A 28 16.29 1.82 21.48
C SER A 28 15.12 2.82 21.50
N LEU A 29 13.89 2.30 21.43
CA LEU A 29 12.69 3.14 21.36
C LEU A 29 12.40 3.87 22.67
N GLY A 30 11.83 5.06 22.54
CA GLY A 30 11.28 5.84 23.64
C GLY A 30 10.02 5.21 24.26
N GLY A 31 9.58 5.77 25.39
CA GLY A 31 8.40 5.29 26.11
C GLY A 31 7.09 5.43 25.33
N GLU A 32 6.96 6.50 24.52
CA GLU A 32 5.77 6.78 23.71
C GLU A 32 5.64 5.80 22.54
N GLU A 33 6.71 5.62 21.76
CA GLU A 33 6.79 4.65 20.65
C GLU A 33 6.46 3.22 21.13
N ALA A 34 6.99 2.83 22.28
CA ALA A 34 6.71 1.52 22.89
C ALA A 34 5.22 1.35 23.23
N SER A 35 4.57 2.41 23.70
CA SER A 35 3.14 2.43 24.02
C SER A 35 2.26 2.31 22.78
N GLU A 36 2.64 2.97 21.69
CA GLU A 36 1.95 2.90 20.40
C GLU A 36 2.03 1.47 19.82
N ILE A 37 3.23 0.88 19.78
CA ILE A 37 3.44 -0.50 19.33
C ILE A 37 2.59 -1.48 20.15
N ASN A 38 2.58 -1.32 21.49
CA ASN A 38 1.77 -2.15 22.37
C ASN A 38 0.26 -2.03 22.06
N SER A 39 -0.21 -0.81 21.82
CA SER A 39 -1.61 -0.53 21.49
C SER A 39 -2.03 -1.12 20.15
N ALA A 40 -1.19 -0.98 19.12
CA ALA A 40 -1.42 -1.55 17.79
C ALA A 40 -1.45 -3.09 17.83
N LEU A 41 -0.45 -3.72 18.47
CA LEU A 41 -0.39 -5.18 18.62
C LEU A 41 -1.56 -5.73 19.45
N ALA A 42 -2.01 -4.99 20.48
CA ALA A 42 -3.18 -5.37 21.26
C ALA A 42 -4.47 -5.35 20.41
N ARG A 43 -4.65 -4.33 19.55
CA ARG A 43 -5.77 -4.26 18.61
C ARG A 43 -5.75 -5.45 17.65
N GLU A 44 -4.61 -5.78 17.05
CA GLU A 44 -4.51 -6.91 16.12
C GLU A 44 -4.78 -8.26 16.77
N ARG A 45 -4.30 -8.48 18.00
CA ARG A 45 -4.61 -9.69 18.75
C ARG A 45 -6.12 -9.89 18.91
N LYS A 46 -6.86 -8.80 19.17
CA LYS A 46 -8.32 -8.83 19.31
C LYS A 46 -9.02 -9.14 17.99
N HIS A 47 -8.56 -8.59 16.88
CA HIS A 47 -9.25 -8.69 15.59
C HIS A 47 -8.88 -9.93 14.77
N ARG A 48 -7.59 -10.32 14.75
CA ARG A 48 -7.10 -11.40 13.87
C ARG A 48 -6.90 -12.74 14.56
N LYS A 49 -7.09 -12.82 15.89
CA LYS A 49 -6.80 -14.02 16.69
C LYS A 49 -5.39 -14.58 16.47
N ARG A 50 -4.44 -13.73 16.04
CA ARG A 50 -3.02 -14.12 15.91
C ARG A 50 -2.40 -14.13 17.30
N GLU A 51 -1.68 -15.19 17.62
CA GLU A 51 -0.93 -15.28 18.86
C GLU A 51 0.35 -14.44 18.74
N VAL A 52 0.58 -13.56 19.70
CA VAL A 52 1.80 -12.76 19.79
C VAL A 52 2.86 -13.59 20.50
N SER A 53 3.82 -14.12 19.74
CA SER A 53 4.93 -14.91 20.26
C SER A 53 6.22 -14.09 20.25
N LEU A 54 6.98 -14.13 21.35
CA LEU A 54 8.29 -13.48 21.46
C LEU A 54 9.29 -14.06 20.45
N ASP A 55 9.28 -15.38 20.27
CA ASP A 55 10.14 -16.06 19.30
C ASP A 55 9.80 -15.63 17.87
N GLY A 56 8.51 -15.53 17.54
CA GLY A 56 8.05 -15.03 16.24
C GLY A 56 8.54 -13.61 15.95
N ALA A 57 8.32 -12.68 16.88
CA ALA A 57 8.78 -11.30 16.73
C ALA A 57 10.32 -11.20 16.62
N THR A 58 11.05 -12.01 17.39
CA THR A 58 12.52 -12.07 17.32
C THR A 58 13.00 -12.54 15.95
N ARG A 59 12.36 -13.58 15.39
CA ARG A 59 12.68 -14.09 14.06
C ARG A 59 12.39 -13.05 12.98
N VAL A 60 11.28 -12.32 13.07
CA VAL A 60 10.95 -11.23 12.13
C VAL A 60 12.01 -10.13 12.20
N LEU A 61 12.34 -9.63 13.40
CA LEU A 61 13.39 -8.62 13.58
C LEU A 61 14.72 -9.06 12.96
N LYS A 62 15.11 -10.31 13.21
CA LYS A 62 16.32 -10.90 12.64
C LYS A 62 16.26 -10.97 11.11
N ALA A 63 15.12 -11.41 10.56
CA ALA A 63 14.94 -11.49 9.12
C ALA A 63 15.03 -10.10 8.47
N LEU A 64 14.34 -9.10 9.02
CA LEU A 64 14.37 -7.73 8.51
C LEU A 64 15.81 -7.16 8.49
N GLY A 65 16.58 -7.37 9.56
CA GLY A 65 17.98 -6.91 9.57
C GLY A 65 18.92 -7.75 8.69
N GLN A 66 18.87 -9.07 8.79
CA GLN A 66 19.90 -9.95 8.22
C GLN A 66 19.57 -10.49 6.82
N ASP A 67 18.32 -10.85 6.59
CA ASP A 67 17.91 -11.47 5.32
C ASP A 67 17.48 -10.40 4.30
N PHE A 68 16.88 -9.31 4.76
CA PHE A 68 16.49 -8.17 3.93
C PHE A 68 17.54 -7.04 3.89
N GLY A 69 18.50 -7.02 4.83
CA GLY A 69 19.54 -6.00 4.88
C GLY A 69 19.07 -4.61 5.34
N LEU A 70 17.96 -4.51 6.10
CA LEU A 70 17.51 -3.21 6.61
C LEU A 70 18.46 -2.71 7.70
N SER A 71 18.73 -1.40 7.68
CA SER A 71 19.38 -0.73 8.80
C SER A 71 18.49 -0.78 10.05
N LYS A 72 19.09 -0.55 11.23
CA LYS A 72 18.33 -0.51 12.49
C LYS A 72 17.21 0.55 12.44
N GLU A 73 17.50 1.69 11.85
CA GLU A 73 16.58 2.83 11.67
C GLU A 73 15.44 2.45 10.71
N GLN A 74 15.73 1.73 9.62
CA GLN A 74 14.72 1.24 8.70
C GLN A 74 13.82 0.17 9.35
N VAL A 75 14.39 -0.74 10.14
CA VAL A 75 13.59 -1.72 10.92
C VAL A 75 12.67 -1.01 11.90
N GLN A 76 13.18 0.01 12.61
CA GLN A 76 12.38 0.87 13.48
C GLN A 76 11.25 1.54 12.70
N GLN A 77 11.55 2.20 11.59
CA GLN A 77 10.56 2.88 10.78
C GLN A 77 9.48 1.92 10.26
N ALA A 78 9.86 0.75 9.75
CA ALA A 78 8.91 -0.26 9.28
C ALA A 78 7.95 -0.73 10.38
N ILE A 79 8.46 -0.88 11.61
CA ILE A 79 7.66 -1.29 12.76
C ILE A 79 6.77 -0.16 13.28
N LEU A 80 7.24 1.08 13.30
CA LEU A 80 6.40 2.23 13.67
C LEU A 80 5.28 2.45 12.65
N ASN A 81 5.59 2.33 11.36
CA ASN A 81 4.62 2.44 10.27
C ASN A 81 3.55 1.33 10.33
N HIS A 82 3.94 0.12 10.74
CA HIS A 82 3.02 -1.01 10.84
C HIS A 82 3.46 -2.05 11.89
N PRO A 83 3.17 -1.83 13.18
CA PRO A 83 3.54 -2.76 14.25
C PRO A 83 3.12 -4.23 14.01
N PRO A 84 1.98 -4.52 13.34
CA PRO A 84 1.57 -5.89 13.03
C PRO A 84 2.52 -6.66 12.10
N VAL A 85 3.49 -6.01 11.45
CA VAL A 85 4.54 -6.68 10.67
C VAL A 85 5.29 -7.73 11.49
N LEU A 86 5.43 -7.49 12.81
CA LEU A 86 6.04 -8.44 13.76
C LEU A 86 5.25 -9.74 13.94
N LEU A 87 4.01 -9.78 13.46
CA LEU A 87 3.13 -10.95 13.52
C LEU A 87 3.04 -11.69 12.18
N VAL A 88 3.73 -11.21 11.15
CA VAL A 88 3.77 -11.88 9.84
C VAL A 88 4.81 -13.00 9.92
N PRO A 89 4.48 -14.24 9.52
CA PRO A 89 5.47 -15.31 9.45
C PRO A 89 6.66 -14.92 8.56
N VAL A 90 7.88 -15.26 8.98
CA VAL A 90 9.10 -14.92 8.22
C VAL A 90 9.04 -15.51 6.80
N ASP A 91 8.60 -16.75 6.67
CA ASP A 91 8.44 -17.42 5.36
C ASP A 91 7.47 -16.65 4.44
N ASP A 92 6.41 -16.07 5.01
CA ASP A 92 5.45 -15.25 4.28
C ASP A 92 6.02 -13.89 3.87
N LEU A 93 6.96 -13.33 4.62
CA LEU A 93 7.68 -12.10 4.24
C LEU A 93 8.65 -12.40 3.10
N LEU A 94 9.46 -13.46 3.24
CA LEU A 94 10.43 -13.88 2.24
C LEU A 94 9.75 -14.25 0.91
N ALA A 95 8.64 -14.98 0.95
CA ALA A 95 7.90 -15.33 -0.27
C ALA A 95 7.31 -14.10 -0.98
N LYS A 96 6.91 -13.06 -0.24
CA LYS A 96 6.45 -11.80 -0.84
C LYS A 96 7.61 -11.01 -1.45
N ALA A 97 8.74 -10.96 -0.77
CA ALA A 97 9.96 -10.34 -1.28
C ALA A 97 10.42 -10.99 -2.58
N ASP A 98 10.45 -12.33 -2.58
CA ASP A 98 10.77 -13.17 -3.73
C ASP A 98 9.82 -12.90 -4.90
N CYS A 99 8.51 -12.78 -4.63
CA CYS A 99 7.51 -12.39 -5.63
C CYS A 99 7.80 -11.00 -6.22
N LEU A 100 8.14 -9.99 -5.40
CA LEU A 100 8.48 -8.66 -5.94
C LEU A 100 9.74 -8.68 -6.81
N VAL A 101 10.78 -9.42 -6.40
CA VAL A 101 12.02 -9.50 -7.18
C VAL A 101 11.82 -10.30 -8.45
N HIS A 102 11.26 -11.51 -8.36
CA HIS A 102 11.24 -12.45 -9.47
C HIS A 102 9.98 -12.31 -10.35
N GLU A 103 8.80 -12.17 -9.73
CA GLU A 103 7.54 -12.06 -10.49
C GLU A 103 7.27 -10.61 -10.94
N VAL A 104 7.66 -9.58 -10.17
CA VAL A 104 7.48 -8.17 -10.59
C VAL A 104 8.74 -7.63 -11.28
N GLY A 105 9.94 -8.03 -10.86
CA GLY A 105 11.19 -7.46 -11.37
C GLY A 105 11.71 -6.26 -10.58
N MET A 106 11.22 -6.04 -9.36
CA MET A 106 11.70 -4.94 -8.53
C MET A 106 13.15 -5.17 -8.09
N GLY A 107 13.93 -4.09 -8.07
CA GLY A 107 15.25 -4.10 -7.45
C GLY A 107 15.15 -4.34 -5.94
N ARG A 108 16.20 -4.93 -5.35
CA ARG A 108 16.20 -5.23 -3.91
C ARG A 108 16.06 -3.98 -3.04
N ALA A 109 16.73 -2.90 -3.42
CA ALA A 109 16.60 -1.61 -2.74
C ALA A 109 15.14 -1.13 -2.74
N ASP A 110 14.42 -1.32 -3.85
CA ASP A 110 12.99 -0.96 -3.95
C ASP A 110 12.10 -1.85 -3.10
N VAL A 111 12.43 -3.14 -2.98
CA VAL A 111 11.72 -4.08 -2.08
C VAL A 111 11.91 -3.68 -0.62
N VAL A 112 13.14 -3.28 -0.25
CA VAL A 112 13.43 -2.75 1.10
C VAL A 112 12.64 -1.48 1.36
N ASN A 113 12.65 -0.52 0.43
CA ASN A 113 11.87 0.71 0.54
C ASN A 113 10.37 0.42 0.66
N ALA A 114 9.84 -0.51 -0.16
CA ALA A 114 8.45 -0.94 -0.07
C ALA A 114 8.11 -1.59 1.29
N LEU A 115 9.05 -2.35 1.88
CA LEU A 115 8.84 -2.95 3.19
C LEU A 115 8.85 -1.91 4.32
N VAL A 116 9.61 -0.83 4.18
CA VAL A 116 9.61 0.30 5.14
C VAL A 116 8.36 1.17 4.97
N ASP A 117 8.08 1.61 3.75
CA ASP A 117 7.04 2.60 3.46
C ASP A 117 5.64 1.99 3.36
N GLN A 118 5.54 0.73 2.93
CA GLN A 118 4.29 0.02 2.65
C GLN A 118 4.15 -1.28 3.45
N ALA A 119 4.75 -1.33 4.66
CA ALA A 119 4.66 -2.46 5.59
C ALA A 119 3.24 -3.07 5.76
N PRO A 120 2.13 -2.28 5.81
CA PRO A 120 0.78 -2.85 5.91
C PRO A 120 0.39 -3.83 4.80
N MET A 121 1.05 -3.78 3.65
CA MET A 121 0.74 -4.61 2.49
C MET A 121 1.29 -6.03 2.61
N PHE A 122 2.37 -6.20 3.37
CA PHE A 122 2.96 -7.52 3.67
C PHE A 122 2.08 -8.39 4.57
N ASP A 123 1.03 -7.79 5.13
CA ASP A 123 0.00 -8.46 5.91
C ASP A 123 -1.09 -9.13 5.07
N LEU A 124 -1.12 -8.84 3.75
CA LEU A 124 -2.04 -9.44 2.81
C LEU A 124 -1.53 -10.82 2.34
N PRO A 125 -2.40 -11.82 2.18
CA PRO A 125 -1.98 -13.16 1.75
C PRO A 125 -1.48 -13.17 0.30
N LEU A 126 -0.30 -13.74 0.06
CA LEU A 126 0.36 -13.77 -1.26
C LEU A 126 -0.54 -14.40 -2.34
N ASP A 127 -1.00 -15.63 -2.11
CA ASP A 127 -1.75 -16.38 -3.13
C ASP A 127 -3.20 -15.90 -3.34
N ARG A 128 -3.79 -15.31 -2.31
CA ARG A 128 -5.20 -14.86 -2.37
C ARG A 128 -5.35 -13.40 -2.77
N ARG A 129 -4.30 -12.59 -2.65
CA ARG A 129 -4.36 -11.15 -2.90
C ARG A 129 -3.30 -10.69 -3.89
N TRP A 130 -2.04 -11.02 -3.66
CA TRP A 130 -0.96 -10.46 -4.46
C TRP A 130 -0.95 -11.03 -5.87
N ARG A 131 -0.77 -12.35 -5.98
CA ARG A 131 -0.69 -13.05 -7.27
C ARG A 131 -1.91 -12.85 -8.17
N PRO A 132 -3.16 -12.95 -7.68
CA PRO A 132 -4.32 -12.64 -8.51
C PRO A 132 -4.31 -11.20 -9.02
N SER A 133 -3.90 -10.24 -8.19
CA SER A 133 -3.87 -8.82 -8.56
C SER A 133 -2.78 -8.54 -9.59
N LEU A 134 -1.57 -9.09 -9.41
CA LEU A 134 -0.49 -8.98 -10.40
C LEU A 134 -0.90 -9.61 -11.75
N ARG A 135 -1.54 -10.78 -11.75
CA ARG A 135 -2.09 -11.39 -12.98
C ARG A 135 -3.13 -10.50 -13.64
N PHE A 136 -3.99 -9.84 -12.86
CA PHE A 136 -4.98 -8.93 -13.40
C PHE A 136 -4.32 -7.76 -14.13
N TRP A 137 -3.36 -7.10 -13.50
CA TRP A 137 -2.64 -5.98 -14.13
C TRP A 137 -1.83 -6.41 -15.36
N HIS A 138 -1.17 -7.57 -15.32
CA HIS A 138 -0.42 -8.05 -16.47
C HIS A 138 -1.33 -8.54 -17.60
N ARG A 139 -2.23 -9.50 -17.32
CA ARG A 139 -3.00 -10.19 -18.37
C ARG A 139 -4.25 -9.45 -18.81
N ALA A 140 -4.97 -8.80 -17.89
CA ALA A 140 -6.24 -8.14 -18.20
C ALA A 140 -6.06 -6.67 -18.57
N VAL A 141 -5.13 -5.98 -17.91
CA VAL A 141 -4.81 -4.58 -18.23
C VAL A 141 -3.72 -4.47 -19.29
N GLY A 142 -2.79 -5.41 -19.35
CA GLY A 142 -1.72 -5.42 -20.36
C GLY A 142 -0.50 -4.61 -19.96
N LEU A 143 -0.27 -4.38 -18.65
CA LEU A 143 0.92 -3.67 -18.18
C LEU A 143 2.19 -4.45 -18.54
N THR A 144 3.20 -3.75 -19.04
CA THR A 144 4.55 -4.33 -19.17
C THR A 144 5.19 -4.52 -17.80
N ARG A 145 6.36 -5.17 -17.77
CA ARG A 145 7.10 -5.40 -16.52
C ARG A 145 7.54 -4.09 -15.88
N GLU A 146 8.05 -3.18 -16.70
CA GLU A 146 8.53 -1.87 -16.30
C GLU A 146 7.38 -1.02 -15.75
N GLU A 147 6.23 -1.03 -16.43
CA GLU A 147 5.01 -0.36 -15.97
C GLU A 147 4.48 -0.98 -14.67
N MET A 148 4.57 -2.31 -14.51
CA MET A 148 4.20 -2.99 -13.26
C MET A 148 5.09 -2.55 -12.10
N ILE A 149 6.41 -2.48 -12.31
CA ILE A 149 7.36 -2.02 -11.29
C ILE A 149 7.01 -0.59 -10.86
N GLU A 150 6.86 0.33 -11.83
CA GLU A 150 6.50 1.72 -11.55
C GLU A 150 5.15 1.82 -10.84
N PHE A 151 4.16 1.04 -11.27
CA PHE A 151 2.84 1.04 -10.69
C PHE A 151 2.83 0.51 -9.25
N VAL A 152 3.54 -0.58 -8.98
CA VAL A 152 3.69 -1.13 -7.63
C VAL A 152 4.41 -0.14 -6.71
N GLN A 153 5.46 0.53 -7.19
CA GLN A 153 6.19 1.54 -6.42
C GLN A 153 5.32 2.77 -6.12
N THR A 154 4.53 3.22 -7.09
CA THR A 154 3.76 4.48 -6.99
C THR A 154 2.44 4.30 -6.23
N ASP A 155 1.69 3.23 -6.49
CA ASP A 155 0.44 2.92 -5.79
C ASP A 155 0.33 1.44 -5.42
N PHE A 156 1.18 1.05 -4.48
CA PHE A 156 1.22 -0.30 -3.92
C PHE A 156 -0.17 -0.75 -3.41
N ARG A 157 -0.97 0.17 -2.84
CA ARG A 157 -2.29 -0.15 -2.28
C ARG A 157 -3.28 -0.57 -3.37
N THR A 158 -3.26 0.11 -4.50
CA THR A 158 -4.08 -0.26 -5.65
C THR A 158 -3.54 -1.51 -6.35
N ALA A 159 -2.21 -1.62 -6.48
CA ALA A 159 -1.54 -2.76 -7.11
C ALA A 159 -1.93 -4.12 -6.51
N PHE A 160 -2.20 -4.21 -5.20
CA PHE A 160 -2.60 -5.46 -4.52
C PHE A 160 -4.02 -5.42 -3.92
N LYS A 161 -4.89 -4.61 -4.52
CA LYS A 161 -6.32 -4.59 -4.17
C LYS A 161 -6.98 -5.92 -4.55
N ASN A 162 -8.16 -6.18 -3.99
CA ASN A 162 -8.89 -7.41 -4.34
C ASN A 162 -9.33 -7.32 -5.81
N VAL A 163 -8.96 -8.30 -6.63
CA VAL A 163 -9.37 -8.39 -8.04
C VAL A 163 -10.88 -8.30 -8.19
N ALA A 164 -11.65 -8.95 -7.31
CA ALA A 164 -13.11 -8.87 -7.33
C ALA A 164 -13.66 -7.45 -7.13
N LYS A 165 -12.84 -6.51 -6.66
CA LYS A 165 -13.16 -5.09 -6.55
C LYS A 165 -12.47 -4.23 -7.63
N LEU A 166 -11.38 -4.71 -8.24
CA LEU A 166 -10.66 -4.00 -9.31
C LEU A 166 -11.37 -4.18 -10.65
N GLU A 167 -11.71 -5.42 -10.98
CA GLU A 167 -12.26 -5.80 -12.27
C GLU A 167 -13.56 -5.06 -12.63
N PRO A 168 -14.58 -4.95 -11.75
CA PRO A 168 -15.78 -4.18 -12.09
C PRO A 168 -15.48 -2.71 -12.39
N ARG A 169 -14.50 -2.12 -11.70
CA ARG A 169 -14.10 -0.72 -11.89
C ARG A 169 -13.35 -0.52 -13.19
N TRP A 170 -12.40 -1.41 -13.47
CA TRP A 170 -11.69 -1.45 -14.73
C TRP A 170 -12.63 -1.60 -15.91
N THR A 171 -13.53 -2.56 -15.82
CA THR A 171 -14.51 -2.86 -16.87
C THR A 171 -15.46 -1.69 -17.06
N PHE A 172 -15.94 -1.08 -15.99
CA PHE A 172 -16.76 0.12 -16.08
C PHE A 172 -16.02 1.28 -16.76
N ALA A 173 -14.78 1.56 -16.35
CA ALA A 173 -14.00 2.65 -16.93
C ALA A 173 -13.70 2.43 -18.43
N THR A 174 -13.29 1.22 -18.80
CA THR A 174 -12.88 0.91 -20.18
C THR A 174 -14.07 0.66 -21.10
N GLN A 175 -15.08 -0.10 -20.68
CA GLN A 175 -16.19 -0.50 -21.55
C GLN A 175 -17.38 0.44 -21.50
N VAL A 176 -17.68 1.03 -20.33
CA VAL A 176 -18.84 1.92 -20.17
C VAL A 176 -18.44 3.37 -20.39
N MET A 177 -17.37 3.83 -19.73
CA MET A 177 -16.89 5.20 -19.88
C MET A 177 -16.01 5.42 -21.12
N ASN A 178 -15.68 4.34 -21.85
CA ASN A 178 -14.81 4.35 -23.03
C ASN A 178 -13.49 5.11 -22.80
N MET A 179 -12.86 4.84 -21.65
CA MET A 179 -11.55 5.39 -21.31
C MET A 179 -10.43 4.50 -21.88
N SER A 180 -9.32 5.12 -22.27
CA SER A 180 -8.12 4.38 -22.64
C SER A 180 -7.43 3.77 -21.42
N VAL A 181 -6.58 2.78 -21.62
CA VAL A 181 -5.79 2.14 -20.56
C VAL A 181 -4.96 3.20 -19.81
N GLU A 182 -4.30 4.07 -20.57
CA GLU A 182 -3.46 5.15 -20.07
C GLU A 182 -4.26 6.16 -19.24
N GLU A 183 -5.46 6.55 -19.71
CA GLU A 183 -6.35 7.44 -18.95
C GLU A 183 -6.74 6.83 -17.61
N VAL A 184 -7.11 5.54 -17.58
CA VAL A 184 -7.52 4.84 -16.36
C VAL A 184 -6.35 4.73 -15.37
N LEU A 185 -5.15 4.40 -15.85
CA LEU A 185 -3.95 4.29 -15.02
C LEU A 185 -3.47 5.65 -14.51
N SER A 186 -3.63 6.72 -15.29
CA SER A 186 -3.34 8.09 -14.83
C SER A 186 -4.29 8.53 -13.70
N GLN A 187 -5.45 7.87 -13.58
CA GLN A 187 -6.50 8.19 -12.63
C GLN A 187 -6.71 7.04 -11.64
N VAL A 188 -5.65 6.62 -10.94
CA VAL A 188 -5.68 5.46 -10.01
C VAL A 188 -6.83 5.54 -8.97
N LYS A 189 -7.32 6.76 -8.67
CA LYS A 189 -8.49 7.00 -7.83
C LYS A 189 -9.78 6.32 -8.34
N VAL A 190 -9.90 6.00 -9.63
CA VAL A 190 -10.99 5.17 -10.17
C VAL A 190 -11.12 3.85 -9.42
N PHE A 191 -10.00 3.28 -8.97
CA PHE A 191 -9.99 2.01 -8.25
C PHE A 191 -10.40 2.14 -6.78
N THR A 192 -10.52 3.35 -6.23
CA THR A 192 -10.96 3.59 -4.85
C THR A 192 -12.47 3.76 -4.74
N GLN A 193 -13.11 4.32 -5.75
CA GLN A 193 -14.55 4.59 -5.76
C GLN A 193 -15.40 3.34 -6.01
N SER A 194 -16.59 3.25 -5.41
CA SER A 194 -17.53 2.17 -5.72
C SER A 194 -18.19 2.41 -7.08
N VAL A 195 -18.27 1.37 -7.93
CA VAL A 195 -19.01 1.45 -9.20
C VAL A 195 -20.47 1.75 -8.92
N GLU A 196 -21.11 0.96 -8.06
CA GLU A 196 -22.55 1.02 -7.80
C GLU A 196 -23.00 2.32 -7.13
N ARG A 197 -22.18 2.84 -6.20
CA ARG A 197 -22.57 3.99 -5.38
C ARG A 197 -22.09 5.33 -5.92
N HIS A 198 -20.97 5.35 -6.65
CA HIS A 198 -20.36 6.62 -7.06
C HIS A 198 -20.17 6.68 -8.57
N LEU A 199 -19.37 5.78 -9.17
CA LEU A 199 -18.98 5.93 -10.58
C LEU A 199 -20.19 5.83 -11.52
N ALA A 200 -21.03 4.80 -11.36
CA ALA A 200 -22.17 4.58 -12.25
C ALA A 200 -23.26 5.65 -12.09
N PRO A 201 -23.80 5.94 -10.89
CA PRO A 201 -24.83 6.97 -10.76
C PRO A 201 -24.37 8.31 -11.32
N ARG A 202 -23.15 8.74 -10.98
CA ARG A 202 -22.60 10.01 -11.44
C ARG A 202 -22.35 10.03 -12.95
N TYR A 203 -21.81 8.96 -13.54
CA TYR A 203 -21.60 8.86 -14.99
C TYR A 203 -22.93 8.93 -15.76
N TYR A 204 -23.93 8.16 -15.33
CA TYR A 204 -25.23 8.12 -16.00
C TYR A 204 -26.02 9.41 -15.82
N PHE A 205 -25.86 10.08 -14.67
CA PHE A 205 -26.42 11.41 -14.49
C PHE A 205 -25.79 12.41 -15.47
N LEU A 206 -24.46 12.48 -15.57
CA LEU A 206 -23.78 13.33 -16.56
C LEU A 206 -24.18 13.00 -17.99
N ARG A 207 -24.36 11.72 -18.31
CA ARG A 207 -24.82 11.27 -19.63
C ARG A 207 -26.25 11.73 -19.92
N SER A 208 -27.13 11.74 -18.92
CA SER A 208 -28.50 12.27 -19.07
C SER A 208 -28.50 13.79 -19.34
N LEU A 209 -27.45 14.50 -18.92
CA LEU A 209 -27.21 15.90 -19.21
C LEU A 209 -26.42 16.15 -20.51
N GLY A 210 -25.92 15.09 -21.18
CA GLY A 210 -25.03 15.19 -22.34
C GLY A 210 -23.64 15.77 -22.04
N ARG A 211 -23.13 15.56 -20.82
CA ARG A 211 -21.88 16.14 -20.29
C ARG A 211 -20.80 15.11 -19.94
N GLU A 212 -20.98 13.85 -20.29
CA GLU A 212 -20.11 12.74 -19.90
C GLU A 212 -18.69 12.84 -20.49
N GLY A 213 -18.52 13.47 -21.66
CA GLY A 213 -17.24 13.54 -22.36
C GLY A 213 -16.21 14.46 -21.70
N SER A 214 -16.57 15.71 -21.44
CA SER A 214 -15.64 16.74 -20.93
C SER A 214 -15.33 16.62 -19.44
N ARG A 215 -16.11 15.81 -18.70
CA ARG A 215 -16.04 15.72 -17.23
C ARG A 215 -15.50 14.39 -16.70
N ARG A 216 -15.07 13.45 -17.55
CA ARG A 216 -14.61 12.11 -17.12
C ARG A 216 -13.51 12.17 -16.07
N ALA A 217 -12.49 13.01 -16.26
CA ALA A 217 -11.40 13.12 -15.28
C ALA A 217 -11.90 13.62 -13.92
N ARG A 218 -12.84 14.58 -13.90
CA ARG A 218 -13.43 15.11 -12.67
C ARG A 218 -14.35 14.12 -11.96
N LEU A 219 -15.01 13.23 -12.72
CA LEU A 219 -15.81 12.14 -12.17
C LEU A 219 -14.99 11.24 -11.23
N LEU A 220 -13.71 11.08 -11.52
CA LEU A 220 -12.79 10.19 -10.80
C LEU A 220 -12.18 10.83 -9.56
N THR A 221 -12.41 12.12 -9.34
CA THR A 221 -12.03 12.81 -8.11
C THR A 221 -12.96 12.39 -6.97
N PRO A 222 -12.42 11.90 -5.84
CA PRO A 222 -13.20 11.63 -4.65
C PRO A 222 -13.78 12.95 -4.12
N MET A 223 -15.10 13.03 -4.13
CA MET A 223 -15.90 14.13 -3.58
C MET A 223 -17.24 13.55 -3.14
N ASP A 224 -17.93 14.22 -2.25
CA ASP A 224 -19.31 13.90 -1.90
C ASP A 224 -20.27 14.21 -3.06
N ASP A 225 -21.53 13.87 -2.87
CA ASP A 225 -22.55 14.02 -3.90
C ASP A 225 -22.95 15.49 -4.12
N GLU A 226 -22.84 16.32 -3.09
CA GLU A 226 -23.04 17.77 -3.17
C GLU A 226 -21.93 18.44 -4.00
N GLY A 227 -20.66 18.17 -3.68
CA GLY A 227 -19.52 18.66 -4.45
C GLY A 227 -19.54 18.17 -5.89
N PHE A 228 -19.94 16.91 -6.12
CA PHE A 228 -20.16 16.40 -7.47
C PHE A 228 -21.25 17.19 -8.22
N ALA A 229 -22.40 17.44 -7.59
CA ALA A 229 -23.49 18.17 -8.21
C ALA A 229 -23.07 19.60 -8.60
N LEU A 230 -22.40 20.30 -7.69
CA LEU A 230 -21.98 21.68 -7.89
C LEU A 230 -20.79 21.81 -8.86
N GLU A 231 -19.71 21.06 -8.64
CA GLU A 231 -18.43 21.30 -9.32
C GLU A 231 -18.25 20.53 -10.64
N VAL A 232 -18.96 19.40 -10.77
CA VAL A 232 -18.81 18.49 -11.92
C VAL A 232 -20.05 18.51 -12.80
N ALA A 233 -21.22 18.32 -12.21
CA ALA A 233 -22.47 18.34 -12.95
C ALA A 233 -22.98 19.76 -13.21
N GLU A 234 -22.56 20.75 -12.42
CA GLU A 234 -22.99 22.16 -12.51
C GLU A 234 -24.52 22.29 -12.46
N VAL A 235 -25.11 21.62 -11.45
CA VAL A 235 -26.55 21.64 -11.14
C VAL A 235 -26.77 21.85 -9.64
N PRO A 236 -27.94 22.35 -9.21
CA PRO A 236 -28.31 22.33 -7.80
C PRO A 236 -28.23 20.91 -7.19
N PRO A 237 -27.68 20.74 -5.98
CA PRO A 237 -27.61 19.42 -5.31
C PRO A 237 -28.94 18.68 -5.25
N ALA A 238 -30.04 19.41 -5.00
CA ALA A 238 -31.40 18.88 -4.97
C ALA A 238 -31.80 18.14 -6.26
N ASP A 239 -31.32 18.59 -7.42
CA ASP A 239 -31.64 17.95 -8.70
C ASP A 239 -30.94 16.60 -8.84
N TYR A 240 -29.66 16.53 -8.42
CA TYR A 240 -28.91 15.28 -8.42
C TYR A 240 -29.46 14.30 -7.36
N GLU A 241 -29.80 14.78 -6.16
CA GLU A 241 -30.42 13.95 -5.12
C GLU A 241 -31.78 13.40 -5.56
N ALA A 242 -32.64 14.23 -6.17
CA ALA A 242 -33.92 13.80 -6.70
C ALA A 242 -33.76 12.79 -7.84
N TRP A 243 -32.72 12.93 -8.66
CA TRP A 243 -32.37 11.93 -9.67
C TRP A 243 -31.86 10.64 -9.02
N LEU A 244 -31.00 10.74 -8.01
CA LEU A 244 -30.42 9.60 -7.30
C LEU A 244 -31.50 8.82 -6.52
N ALA A 245 -32.53 9.49 -6.01
CA ALA A 245 -33.69 8.84 -5.41
C ALA A 245 -34.51 8.00 -6.41
N LYS A 246 -34.46 8.35 -7.70
CA LYS A 246 -35.06 7.58 -8.81
C LYS A 246 -34.08 6.60 -9.45
N TRP A 247 -32.77 6.75 -9.17
CA TRP A 247 -31.77 5.84 -9.66
C TRP A 247 -32.18 4.44 -9.20
N PRO A 248 -32.36 3.47 -10.12
CA PRO A 248 -32.99 2.18 -9.83
C PRO A 248 -32.11 1.24 -8.99
N GLY A 249 -31.28 1.79 -8.09
CA GLY A 249 -30.47 1.17 -7.07
C GLY A 249 -30.46 -0.35 -7.10
N SER A 250 -29.34 -0.94 -7.50
CA SER A 250 -29.08 -2.39 -7.56
C SER A 250 -29.98 -3.23 -8.47
N ALA A 251 -31.20 -2.85 -8.87
CA ALA A 251 -32.05 -3.70 -9.70
C ALA A 251 -31.61 -3.68 -11.18
N ASP A 252 -31.55 -2.49 -11.79
CA ASP A 252 -30.95 -2.32 -13.13
C ASP A 252 -29.43 -2.24 -13.07
N ALA A 253 -28.86 -1.88 -11.92
CA ALA A 253 -27.43 -2.04 -11.69
C ALA A 253 -27.04 -3.52 -11.59
N ALA A 254 -27.94 -4.42 -11.15
CA ALA A 254 -27.75 -5.87 -11.26
C ALA A 254 -27.95 -6.37 -12.69
N GLU A 255 -28.79 -5.74 -13.51
CA GLU A 255 -28.91 -6.07 -14.94
C GLU A 255 -27.70 -5.56 -15.73
N MET A 256 -27.19 -4.39 -15.39
CA MET A 256 -25.92 -3.85 -15.86
C MET A 256 -24.73 -4.64 -15.34
N GLU A 257 -24.68 -5.04 -14.06
CA GLU A 257 -23.72 -6.05 -13.55
C GLU A 257 -23.92 -7.36 -14.31
N ARG A 258 -25.14 -7.77 -14.64
CA ARG A 258 -25.36 -9.04 -15.35
C ARG A 258 -24.89 -8.94 -16.80
N LEU A 259 -24.95 -7.77 -17.44
CA LEU A 259 -24.45 -7.53 -18.78
C LEU A 259 -22.92 -7.34 -18.78
N VAL A 260 -22.39 -6.58 -17.84
CA VAL A 260 -20.94 -6.27 -17.70
C VAL A 260 -20.18 -7.43 -17.02
N LEU A 261 -20.75 -8.06 -15.99
CA LEU A 261 -20.14 -9.16 -15.23
C LEU A 261 -20.48 -10.57 -15.71
N LYS A 262 -21.51 -10.83 -16.54
CA LYS A 262 -21.57 -12.16 -17.20
C LYS A 262 -20.35 -12.35 -18.09
N ASP A 263 -19.91 -11.29 -18.76
CA ASP A 263 -18.71 -11.30 -19.60
C ASP A 263 -17.43 -11.36 -18.76
N ALA A 264 -17.36 -10.60 -17.66
CA ALA A 264 -16.23 -10.64 -16.73
C ALA A 264 -16.11 -11.99 -16.00
N ARG A 265 -17.22 -12.58 -15.51
CA ARG A 265 -17.21 -13.90 -14.84
C ARG A 265 -16.74 -15.02 -15.76
N TRP A 266 -17.05 -14.97 -17.05
CA TRP A 266 -16.57 -15.96 -18.02
C TRP A 266 -15.04 -15.87 -18.20
N ARG A 267 -14.49 -14.65 -18.27
CA ARG A 267 -13.04 -14.41 -18.30
C ARG A 267 -12.33 -14.80 -16.99
N MET A 268 -12.98 -14.63 -15.85
CA MET A 268 -12.49 -15.07 -14.55
C MET A 268 -12.41 -16.59 -14.40
N GLN A 269 -13.39 -17.33 -14.93
CA GLN A 269 -13.31 -18.80 -14.91
C GLN A 269 -12.08 -19.29 -15.69
N TRP A 270 -11.69 -18.58 -16.75
CA TRP A 270 -10.45 -18.83 -17.47
C TRP A 270 -9.18 -18.45 -16.67
N LEU A 271 -9.15 -17.28 -16.04
CA LEU A 271 -8.00 -16.83 -15.23
C LEU A 271 -7.79 -17.61 -13.92
N VAL A 272 -8.87 -18.17 -13.33
CA VAL A 272 -8.81 -18.92 -12.07
C VAL A 272 -8.50 -20.40 -12.28
N GLN A 273 -8.89 -20.99 -13.42
CA GLN A 273 -8.61 -22.39 -13.74
C GLN A 273 -7.16 -22.62 -14.19
N ASP A 274 -6.45 -21.55 -14.58
CA ASP A 274 -5.04 -21.59 -14.95
C ASP A 274 -4.16 -21.58 -13.67
N HIS A 275 -4.04 -22.75 -13.04
CA HIS A 275 -3.26 -22.97 -11.81
C HIS A 275 -1.75 -23.11 -12.04
N GLY A 276 -1.25 -22.82 -13.24
CA GLY A 276 0.18 -22.81 -13.52
C GLY A 276 0.92 -21.75 -12.69
N PRO A 277 2.23 -21.94 -12.43
CA PRO A 277 3.06 -20.87 -11.86
C PRO A 277 2.90 -19.60 -12.69
N LEU A 278 2.87 -18.42 -12.03
CA LEU A 278 2.94 -17.15 -12.74
C LEU A 278 4.31 -17.04 -13.40
N GLU A 279 4.46 -17.54 -14.61
CA GLU A 279 5.46 -17.03 -15.54
C GLU A 279 4.89 -15.72 -16.08
N LEU A 280 4.88 -14.67 -15.25
CA LEU A 280 4.53 -13.32 -15.73
C LEU A 280 5.49 -12.90 -16.83
N TRP A 281 6.74 -13.34 -16.71
CA TRP A 281 7.84 -13.07 -17.62
C TRP A 281 8.64 -14.36 -17.72
N GLU A 282 9.12 -14.72 -18.92
CA GLU A 282 10.10 -15.79 -19.05
C GLU A 282 11.29 -15.44 -18.15
N PRO A 283 11.63 -16.28 -17.15
CA PRO A 283 12.77 -16.00 -16.30
C PRO A 283 14.04 -15.99 -17.16
N ALA A 284 14.92 -15.01 -16.96
CA ALA A 284 16.33 -15.29 -17.16
C ALA A 284 16.71 -16.34 -16.10
N ASP A 285 16.74 -17.61 -16.50
CA ASP A 285 16.83 -18.82 -15.68
C ASP A 285 17.37 -18.64 -14.24
N PRO A 286 16.51 -18.71 -13.20
CA PRO A 286 16.94 -18.98 -11.85
C PRO A 286 16.63 -20.44 -11.47
N PRO A 287 17.56 -21.15 -10.83
CA PRO A 287 17.39 -22.57 -10.50
C PRO A 287 16.30 -22.77 -9.44
N SER A 288 15.37 -23.68 -9.72
CA SER A 288 14.42 -24.24 -8.74
C SER A 288 15.17 -24.78 -7.51
N ARG A 289 14.97 -24.20 -6.32
CA ARG A 289 15.73 -24.57 -5.12
C ARG A 289 14.87 -24.84 -3.87
N PRO A 290 15.33 -25.72 -2.95
CA PRO A 290 14.66 -26.01 -1.68
C PRO A 290 14.50 -24.77 -0.77
N LYS A 291 13.41 -24.73 0.02
CA LYS A 291 13.08 -23.64 0.97
C LYS A 291 14.21 -23.31 1.97
N GLU A 292 14.98 -24.32 2.36
CA GLU A 292 16.11 -24.18 3.30
C GLU A 292 17.23 -23.27 2.77
N LEU A 293 17.31 -23.09 1.45
CA LEU A 293 18.30 -22.25 0.80
C LEU A 293 17.83 -20.82 0.52
N GLN A 294 16.56 -20.48 0.72
CA GLN A 294 16.09 -19.12 0.41
C GLN A 294 16.78 -18.07 1.29
N GLY A 295 16.85 -18.27 2.61
CA GLY A 295 17.60 -17.35 3.49
C GLY A 295 19.12 -17.35 3.21
N ALA A 296 19.69 -18.50 2.84
CA ALA A 296 21.09 -18.59 2.44
C ALA A 296 21.37 -17.94 1.08
N TYR A 297 20.39 -17.89 0.18
CA TYR A 297 20.44 -17.22 -1.11
C TYR A 297 20.39 -15.70 -0.95
N TRP A 298 19.49 -15.21 -0.08
CA TRP A 298 19.47 -13.79 0.30
C TRP A 298 20.81 -13.35 0.88
N ARG A 299 21.42 -14.19 1.74
CA ARG A 299 22.76 -13.97 2.31
C ARG A 299 23.92 -14.18 1.34
N GLY A 300 23.84 -15.15 0.44
CA GLY A 300 24.96 -15.59 -0.41
C GLY A 300 25.16 -14.78 -1.69
N LEU A 301 24.11 -14.14 -2.19
CA LEU A 301 24.23 -13.23 -3.35
C LEU A 301 24.61 -11.80 -2.96
N TYR A 302 24.44 -11.41 -1.69
CA TYR A 302 24.54 -10.00 -1.26
C TYR A 302 25.15 -9.85 0.14
N GLY A 303 25.89 -10.85 0.61
CA GLY A 303 26.90 -10.58 1.62
C GLY A 303 27.88 -9.59 1.01
N ALA A 304 27.81 -8.33 1.45
CA ALA A 304 28.91 -7.40 1.30
C ALA A 304 30.20 -8.12 1.64
N GLU A 305 31.24 -7.87 0.84
CA GLU A 305 32.59 -8.37 1.03
C GLU A 305 32.91 -8.41 2.52
N LEU A 306 33.08 -9.62 3.05
CA LEU A 306 33.70 -9.79 4.35
C LEU A 306 35.04 -9.08 4.21
N VAL A 307 35.22 -7.96 4.92
CA VAL A 307 36.56 -7.36 5.13
C VAL A 307 37.45 -8.55 5.49
N PRO A 308 38.47 -8.89 4.68
CA PRO A 308 39.22 -10.10 4.89
C PRO A 308 39.82 -9.98 6.29
N VAL A 309 39.36 -10.86 7.16
CA VAL A 309 39.80 -10.95 8.54
C VAL A 309 40.87 -12.02 8.57
N ASP A 310 41.99 -11.72 9.20
CA ASP A 310 43.05 -12.72 9.38
C ASP A 310 42.57 -13.90 10.24
N GLU A 311 43.42 -14.92 10.41
CA GLU A 311 43.11 -16.09 11.26
C GLU A 311 42.84 -15.72 12.74
N ARG A 312 42.97 -14.45 13.13
CA ARG A 312 42.73 -13.91 14.47
C ARG A 312 41.50 -13.00 14.54
N GLY A 313 40.79 -12.80 13.42
CA GLY A 313 39.58 -11.98 13.39
C GLY A 313 39.84 -10.48 13.41
N GLN A 314 41.02 -10.02 12.98
CA GLN A 314 41.31 -8.59 12.82
C GLN A 314 41.08 -8.16 11.36
N GLU A 315 40.36 -7.05 11.18
CA GLU A 315 40.08 -6.45 9.87
C GLU A 315 41.40 -6.07 9.17
N LEU A 316 41.65 -6.61 7.97
CA LEU A 316 42.76 -6.18 7.14
C LEU A 316 42.42 -4.82 6.53
N ALA A 317 43.29 -3.83 6.77
CA ALA A 317 43.19 -2.52 6.14
C ALA A 317 43.39 -2.65 4.61
N PRO A 318 42.67 -1.87 3.79
CA PRO A 318 42.83 -1.90 2.34
C PRO A 318 44.26 -1.48 1.96
N SER A 319 44.90 -2.24 1.08
CA SER A 319 46.21 -1.91 0.51
C SER A 319 46.07 -0.71 -0.42
N GLU A 320 46.99 0.26 -0.30
CA GLU A 320 46.99 1.53 -1.04
C GLU A 320 47.35 1.42 -2.54
N ASP A 321 47.36 0.22 -3.13
CA ASP A 321 47.96 -0.03 -4.46
C ASP A 321 46.98 -0.43 -5.58
N ASP A 322 45.66 -0.25 -5.43
CA ASP A 322 44.68 -0.51 -6.51
C ASP A 322 44.31 0.79 -7.27
N GLU A 323 45.25 1.30 -8.06
CA GLU A 323 44.98 2.26 -9.14
C GLU A 323 44.38 1.51 -10.35
N TRP A 324 43.08 1.69 -10.59
CA TRP A 324 42.43 1.23 -11.83
C TRP A 324 42.41 2.35 -12.86
N GLU A 325 43.07 2.11 -13.99
CA GLU A 325 43.04 2.93 -15.20
C GLU A 325 41.62 2.95 -15.81
N GLU A 326 41.03 4.15 -15.92
CA GLU A 326 39.86 4.40 -16.75
C GLU A 326 40.34 4.65 -18.19
N ASP A 327 40.07 3.72 -19.11
CA ASP A 327 40.04 4.04 -20.53
C ASP A 327 39.01 3.18 -21.30
N ASP A 328 38.30 3.89 -22.18
CA ASP A 328 37.58 3.45 -23.37
C ASP A 328 36.37 2.51 -23.27
N LEU A 329 35.16 3.11 -23.25
CA LEU A 329 34.00 2.57 -23.98
C LEU A 329 33.14 3.68 -24.62
N GLN A 330 33.38 3.93 -25.91
CA GLN A 330 32.43 4.57 -26.83
C GLN A 330 31.60 3.51 -27.57
N ALA A 331 30.28 3.58 -27.52
CA ALA A 331 29.34 2.97 -28.49
C ALA A 331 27.96 3.64 -28.32
N SER A 332 27.57 4.56 -29.20
CA SER A 332 26.76 4.37 -30.42
C SER A 332 25.25 4.27 -30.15
N ASP A 333 24.58 5.43 -30.30
CA ASP A 333 23.12 5.60 -30.29
C ASP A 333 22.46 5.09 -31.57
N GLY A 334 21.33 4.41 -31.42
CA GLY A 334 20.34 4.16 -32.47
C GLY A 334 18.92 4.29 -31.87
N PRO A 335 17.97 5.00 -32.52
CA PRO A 335 16.71 5.36 -31.87
C PRO A 335 15.69 4.22 -31.96
N ALA A 336 15.28 3.69 -30.82
CA ALA A 336 14.04 2.95 -30.67
C ALA A 336 12.90 3.94 -30.40
N GLU A 337 11.77 3.79 -31.08
CA GLU A 337 10.55 4.57 -30.85
C GLU A 337 10.03 4.31 -29.42
N ALA A 338 10.38 5.19 -28.50
CA ALA A 338 9.96 5.15 -27.11
C ALA A 338 8.52 5.67 -26.98
N ARG A 339 7.64 4.87 -26.37
CA ARG A 339 6.38 5.38 -25.81
C ARG A 339 6.71 6.34 -24.66
N PRO A 340 5.93 7.41 -24.44
CA PRO A 340 6.21 8.36 -23.38
C PRO A 340 6.09 7.67 -22.01
N PRO A 341 7.06 7.84 -21.10
CA PRO A 341 7.00 7.27 -19.76
C PRO A 341 5.79 7.83 -19.01
N LEU A 342 5.18 7.00 -18.15
CA LEU A 342 4.15 7.46 -17.22
C LEU A 342 4.73 8.62 -16.40
N ALA A 343 3.96 9.69 -16.26
CA ALA A 343 4.44 10.92 -15.64
C ALA A 343 4.77 10.67 -14.15
N ARG A 344 6.07 10.55 -13.83
CA ARG A 344 6.57 10.43 -12.46
C ARG A 344 6.05 11.57 -11.59
N ARG A 345 5.14 11.26 -10.69
CA ARG A 345 4.60 12.22 -9.72
C ARG A 345 5.34 12.04 -8.40
N HIS A 346 6.37 12.85 -8.17
CA HIS A 346 7.02 12.95 -6.86
C HIS A 346 6.07 13.60 -5.84
N GLY A 347 5.17 12.81 -5.27
CA GLY A 347 4.36 13.19 -4.12
C GLY A 347 5.09 12.88 -2.83
N ARG A 348 6.14 13.66 -2.49
CA ARG A 348 6.70 13.66 -1.14
C ARG A 348 5.65 14.27 -0.22
N ARG A 349 5.09 13.45 0.65
CA ARG A 349 4.00 13.84 1.55
C ARG A 349 4.60 14.56 2.74
N GLU A 350 4.72 15.88 2.67
CA GLU A 350 4.99 16.71 3.84
C GLU A 350 3.78 16.61 4.78
N PHE A 351 4.04 16.13 5.99
CA PHE A 351 3.10 16.19 7.10
C PHE A 351 3.16 17.62 7.64
N ASP A 352 2.12 18.40 7.37
CA ASP A 352 1.99 19.77 7.87
C ASP A 352 1.43 19.69 9.30
N GLU A 353 2.32 19.79 10.30
CA GLU A 353 1.99 20.09 11.68
C GLU A 353 1.93 21.61 11.82
N GLY A 354 0.74 22.17 11.82
CA GLY A 354 0.57 23.60 12.07
C GLY A 354 -0.89 23.99 12.18
N GLN A 355 -1.38 24.11 13.42
CA GLN A 355 -2.04 25.33 13.91
C GLN A 355 -2.67 25.07 15.30
N ALA A 356 -1.96 25.54 16.31
CA ALA A 356 -2.53 25.97 17.57
C ALA A 356 -1.98 27.37 17.88
N GLN A 357 -2.87 28.25 18.36
CA GLN A 357 -2.64 29.59 18.90
C GLN A 357 -2.52 30.74 17.89
N GLU A 358 -3.62 31.47 17.71
CA GLU A 358 -3.73 32.90 18.06
C GLU A 358 -5.16 33.38 17.78
N GLU A 359 -5.83 33.89 18.81
CA GLU A 359 -6.56 35.17 18.84
C GLU A 359 -7.51 35.19 20.04
N GLU A 360 -6.97 35.72 21.13
CA GLU A 360 -7.71 36.31 22.24
C GLU A 360 -7.68 37.84 22.07
N GLU A 361 -8.74 38.50 22.52
CA GLU A 361 -8.92 39.96 22.66
C GLU A 361 -9.11 40.83 21.40
N LYS A 362 -10.32 41.38 21.20
CA LYS A 362 -10.79 42.64 21.85
C LYS A 362 -11.92 43.32 21.04
N LYS A 363 -13.10 43.52 21.66
CA LYS A 363 -13.71 44.84 21.93
C LYS A 363 -15.22 44.78 22.21
N GLU A 364 -15.54 45.42 23.32
CA GLU A 364 -16.84 45.92 23.76
C GLU A 364 -17.43 46.90 22.73
N ASP A 365 -18.76 46.88 22.55
CA ASP A 365 -19.64 48.03 22.81
C ASP A 365 -21.11 47.68 22.48
N GLU A 366 -21.97 47.99 23.46
CA GLU A 366 -23.44 48.06 23.47
C GLU A 366 -24.00 49.04 22.38
N PRO A 367 -25.31 49.00 21.99
CA PRO A 367 -26.41 49.28 22.92
C PRO A 367 -27.79 48.59 22.68
N VAL A 368 -28.52 48.55 23.80
CA VAL A 368 -29.94 48.88 24.04
C VAL A 368 -30.80 49.24 22.81
N GLU A 369 -31.93 48.54 22.67
CA GLU A 369 -33.26 48.96 22.13
C GLU A 369 -34.10 47.65 22.06
N GLU A 370 -35.39 47.56 22.35
CA GLU A 370 -36.42 48.47 22.84
C GLU A 370 -37.59 47.56 23.26
N GLU A 371 -38.39 48.04 24.22
CA GLU A 371 -39.64 47.45 24.64
C GLU A 371 -40.67 47.63 23.51
N GLU A 372 -41.42 46.60 23.13
CA GLU A 372 -42.78 46.79 22.62
C GLU A 372 -43.74 45.81 23.29
N GLU A 373 -44.53 46.39 24.19
CA GLU A 373 -45.85 45.94 24.57
C GLU A 373 -46.73 45.88 23.31
N GLU A 374 -47.52 44.81 23.14
CA GLU A 374 -48.81 44.99 22.46
C GLU A 374 -49.91 44.12 23.09
N GLU A 375 -51.06 44.76 23.17
CA GLU A 375 -52.18 44.53 24.07
C GLU A 375 -53.08 43.35 23.68
N LYS A 376 -53.92 43.02 24.66
CA LYS A 376 -55.15 42.24 24.56
C LYS A 376 -56.16 42.88 23.60
N GLU A 377 -56.88 42.03 22.87
CA GLU A 377 -58.35 42.03 22.87
C GLU A 377 -58.90 40.59 22.80
#